data_AF-A0A7Z8L6T8-F1
#
_entry.id   AF-A0A7Z8L6T8-F1
#
_cell.length_a   1.000
_cell.length_b   1.000
_cell.length_c   1.000
_cell.angle_alpha   90.00
_cell.angle_beta   90.00
_cell.angle_gamma   90.00
#
_symmetry.space_group_name_H-M   'P 1'
#
loop_
_entity.id
_entity.type
_entity.pdbx_description
1 polymer ?
#
loop_
_entity_poly.entity_id
_entity_poly.type
_entity_poly.pdbx_seq_one_letter_code
_entity_poly.pdbx_strand_id
1 'polypeptide(L)'
;MTARRTATIAAACIVLAAPTLAGGPTEAERAEFIAAVEAVGCEVTSPQLAAEVEEITGFDEDLLDEIVMKLEDEGLVQVDFEVGGLLLKTEACG
;
A
#
# COMPACT_ATOMS: atom_id res chain seq x y z
N MET A 1 -2.74 -0.29 54.27
CA MET A 1 -1.37 -0.71 53.92
C MET A 1 -1.50 -1.77 52.84
N THR A 2 -1.01 -1.69 51.61
CA THR A 2 -0.16 -0.72 50.90
C THR A 2 -0.36 -1.02 49.41
N ALA A 3 -0.48 0.03 48.60
CA ALA A 3 -0.63 -0.07 47.15
C ALA A 3 0.61 -0.71 46.49
N ARG A 4 0.40 -1.41 45.37
CA ARG A 4 1.39 -1.45 44.29
C ARG A 4 0.66 -1.50 42.94
N ARG A 5 0.51 -0.30 42.38
CA ARG A 5 0.29 -0.04 40.96
C ARG A 5 1.49 -0.62 40.22
N THR A 6 1.26 -1.50 39.24
CA THR A 6 2.27 -1.83 38.24
C THR A 6 1.66 -1.49 36.90
N ALA A 7 1.85 -0.23 36.52
CA ALA A 7 1.59 0.26 35.17
C ALA A 7 2.61 -0.39 34.23
N THR A 8 2.17 -1.33 33.41
CA THR A 8 2.96 -1.84 32.30
C THR A 8 2.68 -0.91 31.11
N ILE A 9 3.46 0.16 31.04
CA ILE A 9 3.59 0.99 29.84
C ILE A 9 4.42 0.16 28.86
N ALA A 10 3.74 -0.55 27.96
CA ALA A 10 4.39 -1.21 26.84
C ALA A 10 4.27 -0.30 25.61
N ALA A 11 5.33 0.50 25.44
CA ALA A 11 5.83 1.09 24.20
C ALA A 11 4.82 1.22 23.05
N ALA A 12 4.24 2.42 22.93
CA ALA A 12 3.81 2.93 21.64
C ALA A 12 5.00 2.85 20.68
N CYS A 13 4.89 2.01 19.65
CA CYS A 13 5.76 2.07 18.50
C CYS A 13 5.45 3.36 17.75
N ILE A 14 6.02 4.46 18.25
CA ILE A 14 6.11 5.70 17.49
C ILE A 14 7.19 5.44 16.44
N VAL A 15 6.79 4.87 15.31
CA VAL A 15 7.56 5.00 14.08
C VAL A 15 7.42 6.46 13.69
N LEU A 16 8.35 7.29 14.19
CA LEU A 16 8.51 8.65 13.68
C LEU A 16 8.79 8.54 12.18
N ALA A 17 7.84 9.05 11.40
CA ALA A 17 7.99 9.35 9.99
C ALA A 17 9.36 9.99 9.73
N ALA A 18 10.20 9.30 8.97
CA ALA A 18 11.29 9.94 8.27
C ALA A 18 10.68 10.67 7.07
N PRO A 19 10.91 11.99 6.88
CA PRO A 19 10.60 12.64 5.64
C PRO A 19 11.64 12.18 4.62
N THR A 20 11.32 11.14 3.84
CA THR A 20 12.14 10.74 2.70
C THR A 20 11.89 11.72 1.55
N LEU A 21 12.49 12.91 1.68
CA LEU A 21 12.68 13.83 0.57
C LEU A 21 13.75 13.25 -0.38
N ALA A 22 13.36 12.20 -1.12
CA ALA A 22 14.12 11.60 -2.21
C ALA A 22 13.18 10.83 -3.16
N GLY A 23 12.31 11.59 -3.84
CA GLY A 23 11.70 11.31 -5.15
C GLY A 23 11.16 9.90 -5.43
N GLY A 24 10.07 9.53 -4.76
CA GLY A 24 9.24 8.37 -5.12
C GLY A 24 8.66 7.62 -3.91
N PRO A 25 7.77 6.64 -4.16
CA PRO A 25 7.08 5.90 -3.12
C PRO A 25 8.03 4.98 -2.35
N THR A 26 7.88 4.95 -1.04
CA THR A 26 8.65 4.09 -0.13
C THR A 26 8.31 2.62 -0.32
N GLU A 27 9.19 1.73 0.13
CA GLU A 27 8.94 0.28 0.07
C GLU A 27 7.71 -0.13 0.90
N ALA A 28 7.45 0.59 2.00
CA ALA A 28 6.29 0.35 2.86
C ALA A 28 4.99 0.69 2.13
N GLU A 29 4.93 1.85 1.48
CA GLU A 29 3.76 2.27 0.68
C GLU A 29 3.50 1.30 -0.48
N ARG A 30 4.55 0.85 -1.17
CA ARG A 30 4.39 -0.16 -2.23
C ARG A 30 3.86 -1.49 -1.70
N ALA A 31 4.37 -1.97 -0.55
CA ALA A 31 3.90 -3.20 0.06
C ALA A 31 2.44 -3.09 0.52
N GLU A 32 2.05 -1.93 1.05
CA GLU A 32 0.67 -1.65 1.45
C GLU A 32 -0.28 -1.61 0.25
N PHE A 33 0.13 -0.98 -0.85
CA PHE A 33 -0.61 -1.01 -2.11
C PHE A 33 -0.79 -2.43 -2.65
N ILE A 34 0.29 -3.23 -2.69
CA ILE A 34 0.21 -4.64 -3.13
C ILE A 34 -0.80 -5.41 -2.27
N ALA A 35 -0.71 -5.29 -0.94
CA ALA A 35 -1.63 -5.96 -0.04
C ALA A 35 -3.10 -5.52 -0.25
N ALA A 36 -3.33 -4.24 -0.56
CA ALA A 36 -4.66 -3.73 -0.89
C ALA A 36 -5.18 -4.31 -2.21
N VAL A 37 -4.35 -4.36 -3.26
CA VAL A 37 -4.74 -4.95 -4.55
C VAL A 37 -4.98 -6.46 -4.41
N GLU A 38 -4.19 -7.16 -3.59
CA GLU A 38 -4.43 -8.57 -3.25
C GLU A 38 -5.77 -8.75 -2.52
N ALA A 39 -6.13 -7.84 -1.61
CA ALA A 39 -7.39 -7.89 -0.87
C ALA A 39 -8.62 -7.72 -1.78
N VAL A 40 -8.53 -6.91 -2.84
CA VAL A 40 -9.63 -6.71 -3.81
C VAL A 40 -9.67 -7.77 -4.91
N GLY A 41 -8.70 -8.68 -4.95
CA GLY A 41 -8.69 -9.84 -5.85
C GLY A 41 -7.65 -9.83 -6.95
N CYS A 42 -6.48 -9.23 -6.72
CA CYS A 42 -5.29 -9.22 -7.60
C CYS A 42 -5.40 -8.43 -8.91
N GLU A 43 -6.60 -7.99 -9.28
CA GLU A 43 -6.87 -7.28 -10.51
C GLU A 43 -7.78 -6.08 -10.23
N VAL A 44 -7.40 -4.91 -10.76
CA VAL A 44 -8.16 -3.66 -10.67
C VAL A 44 -8.56 -3.27 -12.09
N THR A 45 -9.77 -3.63 -12.51
CA THR A 45 -10.31 -3.36 -13.87
C THR A 45 -11.48 -2.40 -13.90
N SER A 46 -11.87 -1.86 -12.75
CA SER A 46 -12.99 -0.94 -12.66
C SER A 46 -12.68 0.21 -11.70
N PRO A 47 -13.32 1.38 -11.91
CA PRO A 47 -13.20 2.51 -10.98
C PRO A 47 -13.64 2.16 -9.56
N GLN A 48 -14.56 1.21 -9.39
CA GLN A 48 -15.00 0.77 -8.07
C GLN A 48 -13.88 0.04 -7.30
N LEU A 49 -13.13 -0.83 -7.99
CA LEU A 49 -12.00 -1.54 -7.39
C LEU A 49 -10.84 -0.58 -7.10
N ALA A 50 -10.61 0.40 -7.98
CA ALA A 50 -9.60 1.44 -7.75
C ALA A 50 -9.93 2.26 -6.49
N ALA A 51 -11.19 2.68 -6.34
CA ALA A 51 -11.66 3.39 -5.16
C ALA A 51 -11.57 2.54 -3.88
N GLU A 52 -11.78 1.22 -3.97
CA GLU A 52 -11.61 0.32 -2.83
C GLU A 52 -10.14 0.21 -2.39
N VAL A 53 -9.20 0.15 -3.34
CA VAL A 53 -7.76 0.19 -3.05
C VAL A 53 -7.35 1.54 -2.43
N GLU A 54 -7.89 2.65 -2.94
CA GLU A 54 -7.69 3.98 -2.35
C GLU A 54 -8.24 4.04 -0.92
N GLU A 55 -9.44 3.53 -0.67
CA GLU A 55 -10.05 3.48 0.67
C GLU A 55 -9.24 2.63 1.65
N ILE A 56 -8.69 1.50 1.21
CA ILE A 56 -7.89 0.59 2.05
C ILE A 56 -6.56 1.22 2.44
N THR A 57 -5.86 1.84 1.48
CA THR A 57 -4.51 2.40 1.69
C THR A 57 -4.56 3.81 2.30
N GLY A 58 -5.59 4.59 1.98
CA GLY A 58 -5.66 6.02 2.30
C GLY A 58 -4.65 6.88 1.54
N PHE A 59 -4.08 6.35 0.45
CA PHE A 59 -3.17 7.09 -0.43
C PHE A 59 -3.95 7.95 -1.41
N ASP A 60 -3.40 9.11 -1.77
CA ASP A 60 -3.97 9.93 -2.82
C ASP A 60 -3.65 9.35 -4.22
N GLU A 61 -4.40 9.80 -5.22
CA GLU A 61 -4.24 9.33 -6.62
C GLU A 61 -2.82 9.56 -7.15
N ASP A 62 -2.16 10.68 -6.80
CA ASP A 62 -0.81 11.00 -7.25
C ASP A 62 0.21 9.96 -6.72
N LEU A 63 0.13 9.62 -5.43
CA LEU A 63 0.98 8.60 -4.81
C LEU A 63 0.67 7.20 -5.36
N LEU A 64 -0.61 6.87 -5.58
CA LEU A 64 -1.00 5.60 -6.18
C LEU A 64 -0.43 5.45 -7.60
N ASP A 65 -0.50 6.50 -8.42
CA ASP A 65 0.09 6.50 -9.75
C ASP A 65 1.62 6.32 -9.69
N GLU A 66 2.30 7.01 -8.78
CA GLU A 66 3.74 6.81 -8.57
C GLU A 66 4.09 5.38 -8.15
N ILE A 67 3.27 4.76 -7.29
CA ILE A 67 3.43 3.36 -6.88
C ILE A 67 3.24 2.43 -8.07
N VAL A 68 2.17 2.61 -8.84
CA VAL A 68 1.86 1.77 -10.01
C VAL A 68 2.98 1.85 -11.04
N MET A 69 3.44 3.06 -11.38
CA MET A 69 4.57 3.25 -12.29
C MET A 69 5.84 2.55 -11.78
N LYS A 70 6.10 2.61 -10.47
CA LYS A 70 7.27 1.98 -9.87
C LYS A 70 7.19 0.45 -9.92
N LEU A 71 6.02 -0.11 -9.63
CA LEU A 71 5.79 -1.56 -9.69
C LEU A 71 5.81 -2.08 -11.13
N GLU A 72 5.38 -1.28 -12.10
CA GLU A 72 5.43 -1.64 -13.52
C GLU A 72 6.88 -1.73 -14.00
N ASP A 73 7.73 -0.76 -13.64
CA ASP A 73 9.17 -0.77 -13.91
C ASP A 73 9.87 -1.98 -13.27
N GLU A 74 9.41 -2.40 -12.09
CA GLU A 74 9.89 -3.60 -11.39
C GLU A 74 9.30 -4.91 -11.96
N GLY A 75 8.36 -4.83 -12.90
CA GLY A 75 7.70 -5.99 -13.51
C GLY A 75 6.70 -6.72 -12.58
N LEU A 76 6.33 -6.09 -11.45
CA LEU A 76 5.44 -6.64 -10.43
C LEU A 76 3.96 -6.39 -10.74
N VAL A 77 3.66 -5.46 -11.64
CA VAL A 77 2.30 -5.25 -12.17
C VAL A 77 2.32 -5.29 -13.71
N GLN A 78 1.14 -5.49 -14.28
CA GLN A 78 0.86 -5.23 -15.68
C GLN A 78 -0.27 -4.22 -15.77
N VAL A 79 -0.01 -3.09 -16.42
CA VAL A 79 -1.03 -2.10 -16.70
C VAL A 79 -1.59 -2.38 -18.09
N ASP A 80 -2.91 -2.48 -18.20
CA ASP A 80 -3.62 -2.52 -19.47
C ASP A 80 -4.22 -1.12 -19.72
N PHE A 81 -3.54 -0.37 -20.58
CA PHE A 81 -3.93 0.98 -20.96
C PHE A 81 -5.16 1.02 -21.88
N GLU A 82 -5.53 -0.09 -22.52
CA GLU A 82 -6.71 -0.14 -23.39
C GLU A 82 -8.00 -0.23 -22.57
N VAL A 83 -7.98 -0.96 -21.46
CA VAL A 83 -9.13 -1.10 -20.55
C VAL A 83 -9.04 -0.25 -19.29
N GLY A 84 -7.89 0.37 -19.03
CA GLY A 84 -7.65 1.18 -17.83
C GLY A 84 -7.60 0.33 -16.57
N GLY A 85 -6.79 -0.74 -16.58
CA GLY A 85 -6.72 -1.69 -15.49
C GLY A 85 -5.30 -2.11 -15.10
N LEU A 86 -5.17 -2.75 -13.95
CA LEU A 86 -3.93 -3.24 -13.37
C LEU A 86 -4.08 -4.69 -12.93
N LEU A 87 -3.07 -5.50 -13.19
CA LEU A 87 -2.95 -6.89 -12.71
C LEU A 87 -1.64 -7.05 -11.93
N LEU A 88 -1.72 -7.60 -10.72
CA LEU A 88 -0.53 -7.99 -9.94
C LEU A 88 0.09 -9.27 -10.48
N LYS A 89 1.43 -9.31 -10.51
CA LYS A 89 2.27 -10.45 -10.89
C LYS A 89 3.04 -11.05 -9.70
N THR A 90 2.56 -10.82 -8.48
CA THR A 90 3.16 -11.41 -7.28
C THR A 90 2.89 -12.91 -7.22
N GLU A 91 3.67 -13.65 -6.42
CA GLU A 91 3.45 -15.09 -6.22
C GLU A 91 2.04 -15.41 -5.65
N ALA A 92 1.41 -14.46 -4.98
CA ALA A 92 0.05 -14.62 -4.44
C ALA A 92 -1.05 -14.51 -5.52
N CYS A 93 -0.74 -13.87 -6.65
CA CYS A 93 -1.66 -13.59 -7.75
C CYS A 93 -1.37 -14.39 -9.02
N GLY A 94 -0.42 -15.33 -8.97
CA GLY A 94 0.08 -16.14 -10.10
C GLY A 94 -0.37 -17.60 -10.12
#